data_AF-A0A923J615-F1
#
_entry.id   AF-A0A923J615-F1
#
_cell.length_a   1.000
_cell.length_b   1.000
_cell.length_c   1.000
_cell.angle_alpha   90.00
_cell.angle_beta   90.00
_cell.angle_gamma   90.00
#
_symmetry.space_group_name_H-M   'P 1'
#
loop_
_entity.id
_entity.type
_entity.pdbx_description
1 polymer ?
#
loop_
_entity_poly.entity_id
_entity_poly.type
_entity_poly.pdbx_seq_one_letter_code
_entity_poly.pdbx_strand_id
1 'polypeptide(L)'
;MHLVTESGFKPRIVHELPRRIRIRNAGFHDPAFDPVYLEAVLQNIPGVLHVRFNLKTASVVVDYDGDACCREGVLRCIEAIPEEAYRPLSARESTPDPVGTGAKGVIAFLTPVIPKPLRALLGWGMSLPVLIEGVETLLTRGVKVEVLDAAAVGFSLGRKDYFTANSIVALLALGEYLEQLSEDKTTGLLKNLLRPQVETVWVERDGREITVGLGDVVIGDRVVCGAGEMIPVDGLVLEGEASVNQSSITGESVPVHLKPEDEVLSGSVIEEGRLKIEARQVGGETGMARISRFLENSLRFKSKSQKQSDELADRLVPTTLALGLGLYLVYRRPQRRAVERIPGPGRAGPGGHRGF
;
A
#
# COMPACT_ATOMS: atom_id res chain seq x y z
N MET A 1 -6.23 -0.50 -18.95
CA MET A 1 -6.67 0.85 -18.55
C MET A 1 -5.53 1.82 -18.86
N HIS A 2 -5.31 2.11 -20.14
CA HIS A 2 -4.54 3.28 -20.58
C HIS A 2 -5.58 4.36 -20.77
N LEU A 3 -5.48 5.48 -20.03
CA LEU A 3 -6.10 6.80 -20.25
C LEU A 3 -6.25 7.53 -18.90
N VAL A 4 -5.13 7.78 -18.21
CA VAL A 4 -5.03 8.88 -17.20
C VAL A 4 -3.68 9.61 -17.31
N THR A 5 -2.90 9.40 -18.37
CA THR A 5 -1.52 9.90 -18.45
C THR A 5 -1.32 11.21 -19.22
N GLU A 6 -2.36 11.87 -19.74
CA GLU A 6 -2.19 13.07 -20.60
C GLU A 6 -2.85 14.37 -20.13
N SER A 7 -3.38 14.44 -18.91
CA SER A 7 -3.75 15.74 -18.30
C SER A 7 -3.06 15.91 -16.96
N GLY A 8 -1.77 16.27 -17.03
CA GLY A 8 -0.98 16.62 -15.86
C GLY A 8 -1.68 17.71 -15.06
N PHE A 9 -2.11 17.39 -13.84
CA PHE A 9 -2.59 18.37 -12.88
C PHE A 9 -1.41 19.28 -12.52
N LYS A 10 -1.26 20.39 -13.25
CA LYS A 10 -0.16 21.32 -13.04
C LYS A 10 -0.19 21.84 -11.60
N PRO A 11 0.86 21.65 -10.80
CA PRO A 11 0.93 22.23 -9.48
C PRO A 11 0.88 23.74 -9.57
N ARG A 12 -0.02 24.34 -8.80
CA ARG A 12 -0.13 25.78 -8.68
C ARG A 12 0.51 26.21 -7.38
N ILE A 13 1.58 26.98 -7.47
CA ILE A 13 2.20 27.62 -6.30
C ILE A 13 1.22 28.68 -5.80
N VAL A 14 0.74 28.53 -4.56
CA VAL A 14 -0.22 29.45 -3.92
C VAL A 14 0.52 30.55 -3.18
N HIS A 15 1.62 30.19 -2.50
CA HIS A 15 2.44 31.13 -1.74
C HIS A 15 3.88 30.62 -1.72
N GLU A 16 4.83 31.53 -1.90
CA GLU A 16 6.26 31.22 -1.96
C GLU A 16 7.00 32.23 -1.08
N LEU A 17 7.63 31.71 -0.02
CA LEU A 17 8.54 32.41 0.87
C LEU A 17 9.93 31.80 0.69
N PRO A 18 11.01 32.50 1.08
CA PRO A 18 12.38 32.03 0.88
C PRO A 18 12.69 30.64 1.48
N ARG A 19 11.91 30.19 2.47
CA ARG A 19 12.09 28.91 3.18
C ARG A 19 10.80 28.07 3.28
N ARG A 20 9.76 28.47 2.55
CA ARG A 20 8.44 27.84 2.66
C ARG A 20 7.65 27.99 1.38
N ILE A 21 7.26 26.86 0.80
CA ILE A 21 6.44 26.83 -0.40
C ILE A 21 5.12 26.14 -0.11
N ARG A 22 4.02 26.79 -0.52
CA ARG A 22 2.68 26.20 -0.48
C ARG A 22 2.24 25.89 -1.89
N ILE A 23 2.07 24.60 -2.18
CA ILE A 23 1.72 24.10 -3.50
C ILE A 23 0.32 23.50 -3.42
N ARG A 24 -0.56 23.93 -4.32
CA ARG A 24 -1.88 23.36 -4.51
C ARG A 24 -1.85 22.46 -5.74
N ASN A 25 -2.23 21.21 -5.58
CA ASN A 25 -2.38 20.27 -6.68
C ASN A 25 -3.78 19.64 -6.58
N ALA A 26 -4.50 19.58 -7.70
CA ALA A 26 -5.81 18.94 -7.77
C ALA A 26 -5.74 17.41 -7.53
N GLY A 27 -4.57 16.79 -7.73
CA GLY A 27 -4.32 15.40 -7.34
C GLY A 27 -4.53 15.12 -5.84
N PHE A 28 -4.33 16.11 -4.97
CA PHE A 28 -4.58 15.95 -3.52
C PHE A 28 -6.07 15.91 -3.15
N HIS A 29 -6.94 16.23 -4.10
CA HIS A 29 -8.39 16.18 -3.92
C HIS A 29 -8.95 14.78 -4.22
N ASP A 30 -8.16 13.91 -4.85
CA ASP A 30 -8.55 12.54 -5.10
C ASP A 30 -8.70 11.82 -3.75
N PRO A 31 -9.87 11.22 -3.46
CA PRO A 31 -10.07 10.51 -2.21
C PRO A 31 -9.17 9.25 -2.07
N ALA A 32 -8.54 8.78 -3.16
CA ALA A 32 -7.49 7.77 -3.14
C ALA A 32 -6.11 8.30 -2.68
N PHE A 33 -5.89 9.61 -2.55
CA PHE A 33 -4.55 10.18 -2.32
C PHE A 33 -4.01 9.98 -0.89
N ASP A 34 -3.05 9.09 -0.65
CA ASP A 34 -2.40 8.86 0.65
C ASP A 34 -1.40 10.01 1.01
N PRO A 35 -1.67 10.80 2.07
CA PRO A 35 -0.85 11.95 2.42
C PRO A 35 0.42 11.51 3.16
N VAL A 36 0.39 10.37 3.84
CA VAL A 36 1.48 9.86 4.68
C VAL A 36 2.60 9.34 3.79
N TYR A 37 2.24 8.65 2.71
CA TYR A 37 3.20 8.21 1.71
C TYR A 37 3.88 9.40 1.04
N LEU A 38 3.12 10.38 0.52
CA LEU A 38 3.72 11.53 -0.15
C LEU A 38 4.50 12.42 0.83
N GLU A 39 4.08 12.50 2.10
CA GLU A 39 4.84 13.17 3.16
C GLU A 39 6.21 12.52 3.35
N ALA A 40 6.28 11.18 3.45
CA ALA A 40 7.54 10.46 3.60
C ALA A 40 8.45 10.63 2.37
N VAL A 41 7.88 10.60 1.15
CA VAL A 41 8.63 10.83 -0.09
C VAL A 41 9.20 12.24 -0.14
N LEU A 42 8.41 13.26 0.20
CA LEU A 42 8.85 14.64 0.21
C LEU A 42 9.87 14.92 1.31
N GLN A 43 9.74 14.29 2.49
CA GLN A 43 10.73 14.37 3.57
C GLN A 43 12.08 13.73 3.20
N ASN A 44 12.10 12.81 2.24
CA ASN A 44 13.33 12.18 1.76
C ASN A 44 14.07 13.04 0.72
N ILE A 45 13.49 14.18 0.29
CA ILE A 45 14.17 15.12 -0.59
C ILE A 45 15.17 15.93 0.25
N PRO A 46 16.47 15.98 -0.13
CA PRO A 46 17.47 16.77 0.58
C PRO A 46 17.03 18.24 0.66
N GLY A 47 17.12 18.84 1.84
CA GLY A 47 16.73 20.23 2.10
C GLY A 47 15.29 20.44 2.59
N VAL A 48 14.44 19.40 2.59
CA VAL A 48 13.08 19.48 3.15
C VAL A 48 13.12 19.26 4.67
N LEU A 49 12.61 20.25 5.42
CA LEU A 49 12.59 20.24 6.89
C LEU A 49 11.29 19.69 7.45
N HIS A 50 10.15 20.16 6.93
CA HIS A 50 8.83 19.73 7.38
C HIS A 50 7.84 19.79 6.24
N VAL A 51 6.99 18.77 6.15
CA VAL A 51 5.90 18.70 5.18
C VAL A 51 4.57 18.66 5.93
N ARG A 52 3.57 19.43 5.48
CA ARG A 52 2.22 19.42 6.05
C ARG A 52 1.18 19.39 4.95
N PHE A 53 0.34 18.37 4.98
CA PHE A 53 -0.79 18.26 4.06
C PHE A 53 -2.06 18.86 4.65
N ASN A 54 -2.78 19.64 3.84
CA ASN A 54 -4.13 20.06 4.13
C ASN A 54 -5.05 19.61 2.99
N LEU A 55 -5.63 18.42 3.18
CA LEU A 55 -6.50 17.74 2.21
C LEU A 55 -7.74 18.55 1.86
N LYS A 56 -8.34 19.26 2.83
CA LYS A 56 -9.53 20.11 2.60
C LYS A 56 -9.26 21.25 1.62
N THR A 57 -8.01 21.70 1.53
CA THR A 57 -7.60 22.79 0.63
C THR A 57 -6.78 22.31 -0.57
N ALA A 58 -6.65 20.99 -0.72
CA ALA A 58 -5.80 20.31 -1.69
C ALA A 58 -4.41 20.98 -1.80
N SER A 59 -3.80 21.28 -0.64
CA SER A 59 -2.50 21.97 -0.62
C SER A 59 -1.52 21.31 0.34
N VAL A 60 -0.28 21.22 -0.09
CA VAL A 60 0.87 20.86 0.73
C VAL A 60 1.66 22.12 1.06
N VAL A 61 2.14 22.19 2.29
CA VAL A 61 3.12 23.18 2.74
C VAL A 61 4.41 22.43 2.98
N VAL A 62 5.47 22.87 2.31
CA VAL A 62 6.81 22.32 2.46
C VAL A 62 7.69 23.44 3.00
N ASP A 63 8.23 23.23 4.19
CA ASP A 63 9.28 24.06 4.77
C ASP A 63 10.62 23.47 4.34
N TYR A 64 11.49 24.28 3.74
CA TYR A 64 12.77 23.87 3.16
C TYR A 64 13.87 24.89 3.46
N ASP A 65 15.11 24.47 3.32
CA ASP A 65 16.35 25.24 3.58
C ASP A 65 16.45 26.58 2.81
N GLY A 66 15.81 26.65 1.64
CA GLY A 66 15.81 27.78 0.72
C GLY A 66 16.61 27.53 -0.57
N ASP A 67 17.15 26.32 -0.77
CA ASP A 67 17.94 25.97 -1.93
C ASP A 67 17.08 25.77 -3.19
N ALA A 68 17.61 26.19 -4.34
CA ALA A 68 16.94 26.09 -5.63
C ALA A 68 16.82 24.64 -6.10
N CYS A 69 17.79 23.78 -5.74
CA CYS A 69 17.77 22.36 -6.08
C CYS A 69 16.67 21.61 -5.31
N CYS A 70 16.55 21.88 -3.99
CA CYS A 70 15.48 21.35 -3.14
C CYS A 70 14.09 21.73 -3.69
N ARG A 71 13.93 23.02 -4.05
CA ARG A 71 12.70 23.54 -4.66
C ARG A 71 12.33 22.80 -5.95
N GLU A 72 13.28 22.60 -6.85
CA GLU A 72 13.02 21.85 -8.09
C GLU A 72 12.68 20.38 -7.82
N GLY A 73 13.36 19.74 -6.85
CA GLY A 73 13.05 18.37 -6.44
C GLY A 73 11.61 18.23 -5.93
N VAL A 74 11.18 19.15 -5.06
CA VAL A 74 9.81 19.18 -4.52
C VAL A 74 8.79 19.41 -5.62
N LEU A 75 9.05 20.35 -6.54
CA LEU A 75 8.14 20.62 -7.66
C LEU A 75 8.03 19.43 -8.62
N ARG A 76 9.15 18.79 -8.99
CA ARG A 76 9.13 17.60 -9.85
C ARG A 76 8.37 16.44 -9.21
N CYS A 77 8.55 16.22 -7.92
CA CYS A 77 7.84 15.18 -7.17
C CYS A 77 6.31 15.44 -7.13
N ILE A 78 5.90 16.71 -7.05
CA ILE A 78 4.48 17.08 -7.02
C ILE A 78 3.89 17.19 -8.45
N GLU A 79 4.69 17.44 -9.48
CA GLU A 79 4.28 17.40 -10.89
C GLU A 79 3.97 15.98 -11.34
N ALA A 80 4.79 15.02 -10.91
CA ALA A 80 4.62 13.60 -11.18
C ALA A 80 4.42 12.83 -9.87
N ILE A 81 3.26 13.04 -9.24
CA ILE A 81 2.89 12.29 -8.04
C ILE A 81 2.96 10.80 -8.39
N PRO A 82 3.76 10.00 -7.65
CA PRO A 82 3.85 8.57 -7.91
C PRO A 82 2.46 7.92 -7.85
N GLU A 83 2.17 6.97 -8.75
CA GLU A 83 0.89 6.24 -8.71
C GLU A 83 0.69 5.55 -7.35
N GLU A 84 1.79 5.22 -6.67
CA GLU A 84 1.80 4.65 -5.32
C GLU A 84 1.25 5.58 -4.24
N ALA A 85 1.20 6.89 -4.48
CA ALA A 85 0.55 7.84 -3.59
C ALA A 85 -0.99 7.82 -3.71
N TYR A 86 -1.55 7.07 -4.67
CA TYR A 86 -2.99 6.89 -4.83
C TYR A 86 -3.39 5.47 -4.46
N ARG A 87 -3.77 5.28 -3.19
CA ARG A 87 -4.35 4.02 -2.68
C ARG A 87 -5.87 4.05 -2.89
N PRO A 88 -6.48 3.03 -3.53
CA PRO A 88 -7.93 2.99 -3.64
C PRO A 88 -8.59 3.15 -2.26
N LEU A 89 -9.65 3.96 -2.18
CA LEU A 89 -10.38 4.32 -0.96
C LEU A 89 -10.69 3.14 -0.02
N SER A 90 -10.91 1.94 -0.57
CA SER A 90 -11.16 0.69 0.16
C SER A 90 -10.01 0.28 1.10
N ALA A 91 -8.76 0.67 0.81
CA ALA A 91 -7.59 0.35 1.63
C ALA A 91 -7.36 1.35 2.79
N ARG A 92 -8.08 2.48 2.82
CA ARG A 92 -7.73 3.63 3.66
C ARG A 92 -8.53 3.72 4.97
N GLU A 93 -9.66 3.03 5.04
CA GLU A 93 -10.65 3.19 6.11
C GLU A 93 -10.67 2.08 7.15
N SER A 94 -9.90 1.00 6.96
CA SER A 94 -9.90 -0.12 7.91
C SER A 94 -8.53 -0.25 8.56
N THR A 95 -8.34 0.34 9.75
CA THR A 95 -7.44 -0.31 10.72
C THR A 95 -7.90 -1.75 10.84
N PRO A 96 -7.02 -2.77 10.80
CA PRO A 96 -7.45 -4.15 10.93
C PRO A 96 -8.34 -4.24 12.16
N ASP A 97 -9.63 -4.50 11.95
CA ASP A 97 -10.60 -4.63 13.04
C ASP A 97 -10.72 -6.12 13.37
N PRO A 98 -9.89 -6.63 14.32
CA PRO A 98 -9.97 -8.02 14.72
C PRO A 98 -11.32 -8.35 15.36
N VAL A 99 -11.99 -7.35 15.94
CA VAL A 99 -13.26 -7.53 16.64
C VAL A 99 -14.40 -7.67 15.63
N GLY A 100 -14.47 -6.78 14.64
CA GLY A 100 -15.45 -6.84 13.55
C GLY A 100 -15.31 -8.10 12.68
N THR A 101 -14.08 -8.44 12.30
CA THR A 101 -13.80 -9.65 11.51
C THR A 101 -14.10 -10.92 12.30
N GLY A 102 -13.66 -10.98 13.56
CA GLY A 102 -13.98 -12.08 14.47
C GLY A 102 -15.48 -12.24 14.70
N ALA A 103 -16.20 -11.13 14.90
CA ALA A 103 -17.66 -11.15 15.04
C ALA A 103 -18.36 -11.70 13.80
N LYS A 104 -17.93 -11.30 12.58
CA LYS A 104 -18.47 -11.85 11.34
C LYS A 104 -18.26 -13.37 11.24
N GLY A 105 -17.09 -13.86 11.61
CA GLY A 105 -16.78 -15.29 11.67
C GLY A 105 -17.65 -16.06 12.67
N VAL A 106 -17.82 -15.52 13.88
CA VAL A 106 -18.66 -16.13 14.93
C VAL A 106 -20.13 -16.17 14.51
N ILE A 107 -20.66 -15.09 13.91
CA ILE A 107 -22.06 -15.04 13.45
C ILE A 107 -22.30 -16.06 12.33
N ALA A 108 -21.37 -16.19 11.38
CA ALA A 108 -21.48 -17.19 10.32
C ALA A 108 -21.51 -18.63 10.90
N PHE A 109 -20.62 -18.93 11.85
CA PHE A 109 -20.57 -20.24 12.50
C PHE A 109 -21.81 -20.57 13.34
N LEU A 110 -22.41 -19.58 14.00
CA LEU A 110 -23.61 -19.75 14.84
C LEU A 110 -24.93 -19.72 14.04
N THR A 111 -24.91 -19.33 12.78
CA THR A 111 -26.10 -19.25 11.90
C THR A 111 -27.00 -20.52 11.89
N PRO A 112 -26.50 -21.77 11.93
CA PRO A 112 -27.39 -22.95 11.92
C PRO A 112 -28.17 -23.12 13.24
N VAL A 113 -27.66 -22.59 14.36
CA VAL A 113 -28.25 -22.72 15.70
C VAL A 113 -29.34 -21.64 15.96
N ILE A 114 -29.32 -20.55 15.19
CA ILE A 114 -30.21 -19.40 15.35
C ILE A 114 -31.65 -19.74 14.90
N PRO A 115 -32.72 -19.16 15.48
CA PRO A 115 -34.10 -19.34 14.99
C PRO A 115 -34.35 -18.71 13.60
N LYS A 116 -35.23 -19.32 12.79
CA LYS A 116 -35.49 -18.94 11.38
C LYS A 116 -35.73 -17.44 11.09
N PRO A 117 -36.54 -16.68 11.87
CA PRO A 117 -36.74 -15.25 11.58
C PRO A 117 -35.45 -14.44 11.81
N LEU A 118 -34.65 -14.82 12.81
CA LEU A 118 -33.40 -14.14 13.14
C LEU A 118 -32.29 -14.46 12.13
N ARG A 119 -32.26 -15.67 11.56
CA ARG A 119 -31.34 -16.03 10.47
C ARG A 119 -31.51 -15.14 9.24
N ALA A 120 -32.76 -14.87 8.86
CA ALA A 120 -33.05 -14.02 7.70
C ALA A 120 -32.58 -12.58 7.94
N LEU A 121 -32.86 -12.02 9.12
CA LEU A 121 -32.44 -10.67 9.49
C LEU A 121 -30.91 -10.54 9.51
N LEU A 122 -30.21 -11.50 10.13
CA LEU A 122 -28.75 -11.53 10.16
C LEU A 122 -28.15 -11.74 8.77
N GLY A 123 -28.72 -12.64 7.98
CA GLY A 123 -28.28 -12.91 6.60
C GLY A 123 -28.32 -11.67 5.71
N TRP A 124 -29.44 -10.95 5.74
CA TRP A 124 -29.57 -9.69 5.03
C TRP A 124 -28.64 -8.62 5.61
N GLY A 125 -28.56 -8.48 6.94
CA GLY A 125 -27.71 -7.48 7.58
C GLY A 125 -26.22 -7.64 7.27
N MET A 126 -25.70 -8.87 7.29
CA MET A 126 -24.28 -9.14 7.00
C MET A 126 -23.94 -9.03 5.51
N SER A 127 -24.88 -9.41 4.65
CA SER A 127 -24.66 -9.43 3.20
C SER A 127 -24.88 -8.08 2.53
N LEU A 128 -25.62 -7.18 3.18
CA LEU A 128 -25.98 -5.88 2.61
C LEU A 128 -24.77 -5.04 2.14
N PRO A 129 -23.67 -4.92 2.92
CA PRO A 129 -22.49 -4.17 2.48
C PRO A 129 -21.89 -4.73 1.20
N VAL A 130 -21.70 -6.06 1.13
CA VAL A 130 -21.14 -6.77 -0.04
C VAL A 130 -22.02 -6.57 -1.27
N LEU A 131 -23.35 -6.61 -1.10
CA LEU A 131 -24.28 -6.38 -2.20
C LEU A 131 -24.23 -4.95 -2.73
N ILE A 132 -24.12 -3.96 -1.83
CA ILE A 132 -24.01 -2.55 -2.21
C ILE A 132 -22.69 -2.32 -2.96
N GLU A 133 -21.59 -2.83 -2.43
CA GLU A 133 -20.25 -2.72 -3.03
C GLU A 133 -20.18 -3.37 -4.41
N GLY A 134 -20.78 -4.55 -4.59
CA GLY A 134 -20.85 -5.19 -5.90
C GLY A 134 -21.69 -4.41 -6.92
N VAL A 135 -22.79 -3.77 -6.49
CA VAL A 135 -23.61 -2.92 -7.39
C VAL A 135 -22.86 -1.64 -7.75
N GLU A 136 -22.22 -0.99 -6.78
CA GLU A 136 -21.40 0.20 -7.02
C GLU A 136 -20.25 -0.11 -7.97
N THR A 137 -19.54 -1.22 -7.75
CA THR A 137 -18.44 -1.67 -8.59
C THR A 137 -18.91 -1.98 -10.00
N LEU A 138 -20.07 -2.63 -10.17
CA LEU A 138 -20.65 -2.90 -11.48
C LEU A 138 -20.92 -1.63 -12.27
N LEU A 139 -21.43 -0.58 -11.60
CA LEU A 139 -21.78 0.70 -12.22
C LEU A 139 -20.56 1.58 -12.51
N THR A 140 -19.54 1.54 -11.65
CA THR A 140 -18.38 2.45 -11.74
C THR A 140 -17.17 1.83 -12.42
N ARG A 141 -16.89 0.55 -12.15
CA ARG A 141 -15.64 -0.16 -12.50
C ARG A 141 -15.85 -1.37 -13.41
N GLY A 142 -17.10 -1.75 -13.67
CA GLY A 142 -17.46 -2.88 -14.54
C GLY A 142 -17.47 -4.22 -13.81
N VAL A 143 -17.23 -5.31 -14.54
CA VAL A 143 -17.36 -6.68 -14.02
C VAL A 143 -16.05 -7.15 -13.42
N LYS A 144 -15.95 -7.05 -12.08
CA LYS A 144 -14.78 -7.39 -11.26
C LYS A 144 -15.11 -8.39 -10.16
N VAL A 145 -14.13 -8.77 -9.33
CA VAL A 145 -14.28 -9.78 -8.26
C VAL A 145 -15.42 -9.42 -7.30
N GLU A 146 -15.58 -8.15 -6.95
CA GLU A 146 -16.63 -7.66 -6.04
C GLU A 146 -18.04 -7.91 -6.61
N VAL A 147 -18.19 -7.88 -7.94
CA VAL A 147 -19.46 -8.20 -8.62
C VAL A 147 -19.75 -9.70 -8.54
N LEU A 148 -18.72 -10.54 -8.65
CA LEU A 148 -18.86 -11.98 -8.53
C LEU A 148 -19.27 -12.39 -7.11
N ASP A 149 -18.64 -11.79 -6.10
CA ASP A 149 -18.93 -12.04 -4.69
C ASP A 149 -20.36 -11.64 -4.35
N ALA A 150 -20.79 -10.44 -4.76
CA ALA A 150 -22.16 -9.97 -4.60
C ALA A 150 -23.17 -10.88 -5.32
N ALA A 151 -22.84 -11.38 -6.51
CA ALA A 151 -23.70 -12.33 -7.23
C ALA A 151 -23.83 -13.67 -6.50
N ALA A 152 -22.73 -14.21 -5.96
CA ALA A 152 -22.71 -15.47 -5.21
C ALA A 152 -23.49 -15.37 -3.89
N VAL A 153 -23.29 -14.28 -3.14
CA VAL A 153 -24.01 -13.99 -1.89
C VAL A 153 -25.50 -13.75 -2.19
N GLY A 154 -25.82 -12.93 -3.19
CA GLY A 154 -27.20 -12.64 -3.60
C GLY A 154 -27.96 -13.88 -4.04
N PHE A 155 -27.32 -14.80 -4.76
CA PHE A 155 -27.92 -16.07 -5.16
C PHE A 155 -28.20 -16.98 -3.96
N SER A 156 -27.30 -17.02 -2.99
CA SER A 156 -27.46 -17.77 -1.74
C SER A 156 -28.63 -17.24 -0.90
N LEU A 157 -28.75 -15.92 -0.78
CA LEU A 157 -29.88 -15.26 -0.13
C LEU A 157 -31.21 -15.53 -0.85
N GLY A 158 -31.22 -15.49 -2.18
CA GLY A 158 -32.41 -15.79 -2.99
C GLY A 158 -32.94 -17.22 -2.79
N ARG A 159 -32.04 -18.17 -2.47
CA ARG A 159 -32.38 -19.55 -2.09
C ARG A 159 -32.75 -19.73 -0.62
N LYS A 160 -32.71 -18.66 0.18
CA LYS A 160 -32.85 -18.67 1.65
C LYS A 160 -31.78 -19.51 2.35
N ASP A 161 -30.62 -19.68 1.71
CA ASP A 161 -29.47 -20.35 2.30
C ASP A 161 -28.57 -19.31 2.98
N TYR A 162 -29.03 -18.87 4.16
CA TYR A 162 -28.35 -17.85 4.94
C TYR A 162 -27.02 -18.33 5.54
N PHE A 163 -26.86 -19.64 5.74
CA PHE A 163 -25.62 -20.20 6.25
C PHE A 163 -24.50 -20.04 5.21
N THR A 164 -24.78 -20.41 3.96
CA THR A 164 -23.82 -20.26 2.85
C THR A 164 -23.51 -18.78 2.59
N ALA A 165 -24.53 -17.91 2.57
CA ALA A 165 -24.32 -16.46 2.41
C ALA A 165 -23.40 -15.88 3.49
N ASN A 166 -23.70 -16.14 4.78
CA ASN A 166 -22.90 -15.64 5.89
C ASN A 166 -21.49 -16.22 5.91
N SER A 167 -21.34 -17.49 5.53
CA SER A 167 -20.02 -18.14 5.44
C SER A 167 -19.15 -17.49 4.37
N ILE A 168 -19.72 -17.17 3.20
CA ILE A 168 -19.00 -16.43 2.15
C ILE A 168 -18.58 -15.06 2.68
N VAL A 169 -19.48 -14.28 3.28
CA VAL A 169 -19.17 -12.96 3.85
C VAL A 169 -18.08 -13.03 4.93
N ALA A 170 -18.11 -14.06 5.79
CA ALA A 170 -17.08 -14.24 6.81
C ALA A 170 -15.71 -14.58 6.21
N LEU A 171 -15.67 -15.40 5.16
CA LEU A 171 -14.42 -15.73 4.47
C LEU A 171 -13.85 -14.53 3.73
N LEU A 172 -14.69 -13.70 3.09
CA LEU A 172 -14.27 -12.45 2.46
C LEU A 172 -13.67 -11.50 3.49
N ALA A 173 -14.37 -11.28 4.61
CA ALA A 173 -13.86 -10.43 5.69
C ALA A 173 -12.55 -10.95 6.29
N LEU A 174 -12.36 -12.28 6.37
CA LEU A 174 -11.10 -12.87 6.81
C LEU A 174 -9.98 -12.62 5.79
N GLY A 175 -10.28 -12.73 4.49
CA GLY A 175 -9.35 -12.41 3.40
C GLY A 175 -8.87 -10.97 3.47
N GLU A 176 -9.81 -10.02 3.54
CA GLU A 176 -9.54 -8.57 3.70
C GLU A 176 -8.66 -8.30 4.93
N TYR A 177 -8.96 -8.96 6.06
CA TYR A 177 -8.17 -8.81 7.29
C TYR A 177 -6.73 -9.34 7.13
N LEU A 178 -6.54 -10.50 6.49
CA LEU A 178 -5.21 -11.04 6.24
C LEU A 178 -4.41 -10.19 5.25
N GLU A 179 -5.07 -9.58 4.27
CA GLU A 179 -4.48 -8.63 3.34
C GLU A 179 -3.98 -7.38 4.07
N GLN A 180 -4.84 -6.75 4.87
CA GLN A 180 -4.49 -5.58 5.70
C GLN A 180 -3.32 -5.87 6.64
N LEU A 181 -3.34 -7.03 7.32
CA LEU A 181 -2.24 -7.45 8.20
C LEU A 181 -0.91 -7.61 7.44
N SER A 182 -0.96 -8.06 6.19
CA SER A 182 0.24 -8.25 5.36
C SER A 182 0.77 -6.90 4.84
N GLU A 183 -0.13 -5.96 4.54
CA GLU A 183 0.20 -4.62 4.08
C GLU A 183 0.82 -3.75 5.21
N ASP A 184 0.24 -3.77 6.40
CA ASP A 184 0.71 -2.99 7.56
C ASP A 184 2.13 -3.37 7.97
N LYS A 185 2.41 -4.68 8.04
CA LYS A 185 3.75 -5.19 8.34
C LYS A 185 4.77 -4.75 7.29
N THR A 186 4.38 -4.72 6.01
CA THR A 186 5.28 -4.34 4.91
C THR A 186 5.56 -2.84 4.90
N THR A 187 4.53 -2.01 5.13
CA THR A 187 4.64 -0.55 5.13
C THR A 187 5.43 -0.04 6.34
N GLY A 188 5.24 -0.64 7.52
CA GLY A 188 6.00 -0.26 8.73
C GLY A 188 7.50 -0.55 8.61
N LEU A 189 7.89 -1.65 7.96
CA LEU A 189 9.30 -1.98 7.71
C LEU A 189 9.94 -1.03 6.70
N LEU A 190 9.23 -0.71 5.61
CA LEU A 190 9.69 0.29 4.64
C LEU A 190 9.94 1.66 5.30
N LYS A 191 9.00 2.12 6.15
CA LYS A 191 9.14 3.40 6.85
C LYS A 191 10.37 3.48 7.75
N ASN A 192 10.72 2.37 8.42
CA ASN A 192 11.89 2.32 9.29
C ASN A 192 13.21 2.20 8.51
N LEU A 193 13.19 1.58 7.33
CA LEU A 193 14.37 1.45 6.46
C LEU A 193 14.69 2.74 5.68
N LEU A 194 13.67 3.56 5.39
CA LEU A 194 13.81 4.79 4.62
C LEU A 194 14.03 6.04 5.49
N ARG A 195 14.03 5.90 6.82
CA ARG A 195 14.29 7.04 7.71
C ARG A 195 15.79 7.34 7.72
N PRO A 196 16.22 8.57 7.37
CA PRO A 196 17.62 8.97 7.52
C PRO A 196 18.06 8.78 8.97
N GLN A 197 19.14 8.00 9.19
CA GLN A 197 19.68 7.77 10.54
C GLN A 197 20.48 8.97 11.08
N VAL A 198 20.89 9.90 10.22
CA VAL A 198 21.69 11.08 10.57
C VAL A 198 21.03 12.34 10.02
N GLU A 199 20.63 13.25 10.91
CA GLU A 199 19.96 14.52 10.55
C GLU A 199 20.97 15.66 10.33
N THR A 200 22.10 15.65 11.04
CA THR A 200 23.11 16.72 11.01
C THR A 200 24.53 16.18 11.03
N VAL A 201 25.46 16.92 10.42
CA VAL A 201 26.86 16.52 10.19
C VAL A 201 27.79 17.69 10.51
N TRP A 202 28.96 17.41 11.09
CA TRP A 202 30.01 18.41 11.28
C TRP A 202 30.88 18.52 10.03
N VAL A 203 31.08 19.75 9.56
CA VAL A 203 31.92 20.04 8.39
C VAL A 203 32.87 21.18 8.73
N GLU A 204 34.14 21.02 8.36
CA GLU A 204 35.13 22.07 8.46
C GLU A 204 35.09 22.95 7.18
N ARG A 205 34.65 24.20 7.33
CA ARG A 205 34.72 25.23 6.29
C ARG A 205 35.48 26.43 6.86
N ASP A 206 36.43 26.98 6.09
CA ASP A 206 37.29 28.10 6.51
C ASP A 206 38.02 27.88 7.85
N GLY A 207 38.41 26.63 8.14
CA GLY A 207 39.13 26.26 9.37
C GLY A 207 38.27 26.28 10.64
N ARG A 208 36.94 26.31 10.50
CA ARG A 208 35.99 26.18 11.62
C ARG A 208 35.04 25.02 11.37
N GLU A 209 34.80 24.25 12.42
CA GLU A 209 33.80 23.19 12.42
C GLU A 209 32.41 23.80 12.62
N ILE A 210 31.54 23.57 11.65
CA ILE A 210 30.14 23.99 11.66
C ILE A 210 29.23 22.79 11.48
N THR A 211 28.09 22.79 12.16
CA THR A 211 27.05 21.78 11.95
C THR A 211 26.19 22.18 10.77
N VAL A 212 26.03 21.30 9.80
CA VAL A 212 25.16 21.48 8.62
C VAL A 212 24.18 20.30 8.51
N GLY A 213 23.08 20.47 7.79
CA GLY A 213 22.19 19.35 7.48
C GLY A 213 22.89 18.36 6.56
N LEU A 214 22.53 17.07 6.64
CA LEU A 214 23.08 16.05 5.74
C LEU A 214 22.88 16.40 4.25
N GLY A 215 21.79 17.09 3.91
CA GLY A 215 21.49 17.55 2.56
C GLY A 215 22.37 18.71 2.06
N ASP A 216 23.01 19.45 2.97
CA ASP A 216 23.85 20.61 2.67
C ASP A 216 25.34 20.24 2.46
N VAL A 217 25.67 18.95 2.60
CA VAL A 217 27.03 18.43 2.43
C VAL A 217 27.28 18.23 0.93
N VAL A 218 28.35 18.87 0.43
CA VAL A 218 28.76 18.80 -0.98
C VAL A 218 30.05 18.00 -1.14
N ILE A 219 30.29 17.51 -2.37
CA ILE A 219 31.55 16.84 -2.71
C ILE A 219 32.72 17.82 -2.47
N GLY A 220 33.77 17.33 -1.82
CA GLY A 220 34.94 18.11 -1.40
C GLY A 220 34.83 18.74 -0.01
N ASP A 221 33.66 18.68 0.64
CA ASP A 221 33.54 19.09 2.04
C ASP A 221 34.41 18.20 2.95
N ARG A 222 34.97 18.83 3.98
CA ARG A 222 35.75 18.15 5.02
C ARG A 222 34.85 17.78 6.19
N VAL A 223 34.25 16.60 6.10
CA VAL A 223 33.36 16.06 7.11
C VAL A 223 34.17 15.60 8.31
N VAL A 224 33.74 15.97 9.51
CA VAL A 224 34.40 15.59 10.76
C VAL A 224 33.50 14.62 11.51
N CYS A 225 34.01 13.44 11.82
CA CYS A 225 33.29 12.41 12.55
C CYS A 225 34.13 11.92 13.74
N GLY A 226 33.50 11.80 14.91
CA GLY A 226 34.11 11.29 16.14
C GLY A 226 33.56 9.93 16.58
N ALA A 227 34.14 9.39 17.65
CA ALA A 227 33.68 8.16 18.29
C ALA A 227 32.18 8.23 18.65
N GLY A 228 31.46 7.17 18.31
CA GLY A 228 30.01 7.04 18.46
C GLY A 228 29.19 7.61 17.30
N GLU A 229 29.81 8.35 16.38
CA GLU A 229 29.12 8.93 15.22
C GLU A 229 29.14 7.98 14.01
N MET A 230 28.05 8.01 13.25
CA MET A 230 27.95 7.34 11.96
C MET A 230 28.54 8.23 10.87
N ILE A 231 29.29 7.63 9.96
CA ILE A 231 29.89 8.31 8.83
C ILE A 231 28.82 8.51 7.74
N PRO A 232 28.47 9.75 7.37
CA PRO A 232 27.33 10.02 6.49
C PRO A 232 27.66 10.01 4.99
N VAL A 233 28.94 10.03 4.63
CA VAL A 233 29.45 10.19 3.25
C VAL A 233 30.44 9.09 2.90
N ASP A 234 30.60 8.79 1.61
CA ASP A 234 31.76 8.00 1.17
C ASP A 234 32.88 8.97 0.82
N GLY A 235 34.11 8.64 1.20
CA GLY A 235 35.20 9.60 1.11
C GLY A 235 36.58 9.02 1.34
N LEU A 236 37.55 9.93 1.46
CA LEU A 236 38.94 9.63 1.81
C LEU A 236 39.28 10.27 3.16
N VAL A 237 40.00 9.57 4.02
CA VAL A 237 40.51 10.14 5.27
C VAL A 237 41.64 11.13 4.97
N LEU A 238 41.48 12.37 5.42
CA LEU A 238 42.47 13.43 5.33
C LEU A 238 43.35 13.50 6.58
N GLU A 239 42.73 13.45 7.76
CA GLU A 239 43.41 13.62 9.04
C GLU A 239 42.76 12.74 10.12
N GLY A 240 43.57 12.32 11.09
CA GLY A 240 43.13 11.50 12.21
C GLY A 240 43.24 10.00 11.95
N GLU A 241 43.06 9.23 13.01
CA GLU A 241 43.05 7.77 13.00
C GLU A 241 41.86 7.30 13.84
N ALA A 242 41.18 6.26 13.38
CA ALA A 242 40.00 5.75 14.06
C ALA A 242 39.77 4.26 13.79
N SER A 243 39.14 3.59 14.76
CA SER A 243 38.57 2.26 14.59
C SER A 243 37.14 2.40 14.10
N VAL A 244 36.84 1.83 12.94
CA VAL A 244 35.55 1.99 12.25
C VAL A 244 34.89 0.63 12.05
N ASN A 245 33.68 0.51 12.56
CA ASN A 245 32.82 -0.65 12.39
C ASN A 245 32.03 -0.55 11.08
N GLN A 246 32.36 -1.44 10.14
CA GLN A 246 31.73 -1.51 8.81
C GLN A 246 30.67 -2.61 8.69
N SER A 247 30.29 -3.24 9.82
CA SER A 247 29.38 -4.40 9.84
C SER A 247 28.03 -4.14 9.17
N SER A 248 27.55 -2.89 9.19
CA SER A 248 26.28 -2.49 8.55
C SER A 248 26.30 -2.63 7.02
N ILE A 249 27.48 -2.68 6.40
CA ILE A 249 27.67 -2.75 4.94
C ILE A 249 28.32 -4.06 4.55
N THR A 250 29.43 -4.41 5.19
CA THR A 250 30.24 -5.59 4.84
C THR A 250 29.78 -6.86 5.53
N GLY A 251 29.04 -6.73 6.64
CA GLY A 251 28.67 -7.86 7.50
C GLY A 251 29.81 -8.38 8.37
N GLU A 252 31.01 -7.80 8.26
CA GLU A 252 32.17 -8.20 9.06
C GLU A 252 32.15 -7.47 10.41
N SER A 253 32.22 -8.23 11.50
CA SER A 253 32.11 -7.68 12.86
C SER A 253 33.43 -7.14 13.42
N VAL A 254 34.55 -7.30 12.71
CA VAL A 254 35.86 -6.82 13.14
C VAL A 254 36.02 -5.36 12.72
N PRO A 255 36.21 -4.41 13.65
CA PRO A 255 36.46 -3.02 13.31
C PRO A 255 37.74 -2.87 12.50
N VAL A 256 37.70 -2.01 11.49
CA VAL A 256 38.83 -1.71 10.61
C VAL A 256 39.48 -0.41 11.10
N HIS A 257 40.79 -0.43 11.27
CA HIS A 257 41.55 0.76 11.62
C HIS A 257 41.82 1.59 10.36
N LEU A 258 41.37 2.84 10.34
CA LEU A 258 41.54 3.77 9.23
C LEU A 258 42.52 4.88 9.62
N LYS A 259 43.38 5.24 8.67
CA LYS A 259 44.39 6.31 8.76
C LYS A 259 44.31 7.21 7.53
N PRO A 260 45.06 8.33 7.48
CA PRO A 260 45.06 9.19 6.29
C PRO A 260 45.37 8.40 5.02
N GLU A 261 44.72 8.80 3.92
CA GLU A 261 44.72 8.14 2.61
C GLU A 261 43.87 6.86 2.47
N ASP A 262 43.26 6.36 3.55
CA ASP A 262 42.31 5.25 3.46
C ASP A 262 40.92 5.72 2.99
N GLU A 263 40.18 4.83 2.32
CA GLU A 263 38.79 5.07 1.93
C GLU A 263 37.81 4.68 3.03
N VAL A 264 36.71 5.44 3.11
CA VAL A 264 35.67 5.24 4.12
C VAL A 264 34.29 5.17 3.48
N LEU A 265 33.45 4.30 4.04
CA LEU A 265 32.11 4.01 3.55
C LEU A 265 31.04 4.62 4.47
N SER A 266 30.05 5.26 3.86
CA SER A 266 28.83 5.79 4.47
C SER A 266 28.03 4.68 5.16
N GLY A 267 27.50 4.96 6.36
CA GLY A 267 26.79 3.98 7.20
C GLY A 267 27.70 3.19 8.14
N SER A 268 29.02 3.37 8.05
CA SER A 268 29.97 2.84 9.04
C SER A 268 29.92 3.67 10.33
N VAL A 269 30.22 3.06 11.47
CA VAL A 269 30.22 3.72 12.79
C VAL A 269 31.64 3.81 13.33
N ILE A 270 32.05 4.98 13.81
CA ILE A 270 33.34 5.13 14.48
C ILE A 270 33.22 4.60 15.90
N GLU A 271 33.98 3.57 16.25
CA GLU A 271 34.01 3.05 17.62
C GLU A 271 34.95 3.87 18.51
N GLU A 272 36.13 4.19 17.99
CA GLU A 272 37.16 4.91 18.72
C GLU A 272 37.92 5.84 17.78
N GLY A 273 38.32 7.02 18.26
CA GLY A 273 39.09 7.99 17.50
C GLY A 273 38.25 9.08 16.84
N ARG A 274 38.86 9.78 15.87
CA ARG A 274 38.26 10.90 15.16
C ARG A 274 38.86 11.00 13.76
N LEU A 275 38.01 11.17 12.76
CA LEU A 275 38.41 11.31 11.37
C LEU A 275 37.95 12.64 10.80
N LYS A 276 38.80 13.23 9.96
CA LYS A 276 38.42 14.26 8.99
C LYS A 276 38.43 13.63 7.61
N ILE A 277 37.29 13.65 6.94
CA ILE A 277 37.01 12.89 5.72
C ILE A 277 36.69 13.88 4.61
N GLU A 278 37.35 13.75 3.46
CA GLU A 278 36.95 14.44 2.24
C GLU A 278 35.78 13.71 1.59
N ALA A 279 34.62 14.36 1.50
CA ALA A 279 33.44 13.80 0.89
C ALA A 279 33.64 13.60 -0.63
N ARG A 280 33.69 12.35 -1.10
CA ARG A 280 33.76 12.02 -2.54
C ARG A 280 32.38 11.73 -3.13
N GLN A 281 31.51 11.08 -2.35
CA GLN A 281 30.13 10.81 -2.73
C GLN A 281 29.21 11.20 -1.57
N VAL A 282 28.12 11.91 -1.89
CA VAL A 282 27.18 12.47 -0.92
C VAL A 282 25.74 12.14 -1.30
N GLY A 283 24.84 12.15 -0.32
CA GLY A 283 23.42 11.92 -0.51
C GLY A 283 23.12 10.60 -1.25
N GLY A 284 22.38 10.71 -2.36
CA GLY A 284 21.92 9.56 -3.13
C GLY A 284 23.00 8.75 -3.86
N GLU A 285 24.20 9.31 -3.99
CA GLU A 285 25.33 8.65 -4.67
C GLU A 285 26.23 7.87 -3.72
N THR A 286 25.91 7.83 -2.43
CA THR A 286 26.64 7.05 -1.43
C THR A 286 26.39 5.55 -1.56
N GLY A 287 27.31 4.73 -1.04
CA GLY A 287 27.21 3.27 -0.95
C GLY A 287 25.97 2.84 -0.18
N MET A 288 25.71 3.49 0.96
CA MET A 288 24.49 3.24 1.74
C MET A 288 23.21 3.62 0.98
N ALA A 289 23.23 4.75 0.24
CA ALA A 289 22.08 5.13 -0.58
C ALA A 289 21.85 4.15 -1.74
N ARG A 290 22.90 3.59 -2.36
CA ARG A 290 22.76 2.54 -3.38
C ARG A 290 22.13 1.27 -2.81
N ILE A 291 22.56 0.84 -1.62
CA ILE A 291 21.98 -0.32 -0.93
C ILE A 291 20.51 -0.06 -0.58
N SER A 292 20.21 1.13 -0.04
CA SER A 292 18.84 1.54 0.29
C SER A 292 17.94 1.56 -0.95
N ARG A 293 18.38 2.16 -2.06
CA ARG A 293 17.66 2.14 -3.36
C ARG A 293 17.44 0.72 -3.88
N PHE A 294 18.44 -0.15 -3.77
CA PHE A 294 18.31 -1.55 -4.18
C PHE A 294 17.26 -2.30 -3.33
N LEU A 295 17.28 -2.08 -2.02
CA LEU A 295 16.31 -2.66 -1.08
C LEU A 295 14.90 -2.14 -1.34
N GLU A 296 14.76 -0.83 -1.55
CA GLU A 296 13.50 -0.19 -1.90
C GLU A 296 12.92 -0.76 -3.21
N ASN A 297 13.74 -0.84 -4.26
CA ASN A 297 13.34 -1.41 -5.54
C ASN A 297 12.90 -2.88 -5.41
N SER A 298 13.61 -3.66 -4.59
CA SER A 298 13.27 -5.06 -4.32
C SER A 298 11.95 -5.22 -3.57
N LEU A 299 11.70 -4.36 -2.58
CA LEU A 299 10.44 -4.35 -1.84
C LEU A 299 9.27 -3.85 -2.70
N ARG A 300 9.49 -2.85 -3.57
CA ARG A 300 8.50 -2.37 -4.55
C ARG A 300 8.09 -3.46 -5.55
N PHE A 301 9.00 -4.35 -5.94
CA PHE A 301 8.67 -5.47 -6.83
C PHE A 301 7.61 -6.40 -6.23
N LYS A 302 7.65 -6.62 -4.90
CA LYS A 302 6.65 -7.42 -4.18
C LYS A 302 5.24 -6.81 -4.28
N SER A 303 5.12 -5.49 -4.16
CA SER A 303 3.82 -4.77 -4.31
C SER A 303 3.28 -4.83 -5.74
N LYS A 304 4.15 -4.69 -6.75
CA LYS A 304 3.73 -4.84 -8.17
C LYS A 304 3.20 -6.25 -8.47
N SER A 305 3.79 -7.29 -7.87
CA SER A 305 3.31 -8.67 -8.02
C SER A 305 1.91 -8.89 -7.43
N GLN A 306 1.55 -8.17 -6.36
CA GLN A 306 0.21 -8.24 -5.78
C GLN A 306 -0.82 -7.60 -6.71
N LYS A 307 -0.56 -6.36 -7.18
CA LYS A 307 -1.43 -5.67 -8.15
C LYS A 307 -1.66 -6.50 -9.43
N GLN A 308 -0.61 -7.16 -9.93
CA GLN A 308 -0.75 -8.06 -11.08
C GLN A 308 -1.67 -9.25 -10.79
N SER A 309 -1.62 -9.80 -9.57
CA SER A 309 -2.47 -10.91 -9.17
C SER A 309 -3.94 -10.48 -9.13
N ASP A 310 -4.23 -9.29 -8.61
CA ASP A 310 -5.57 -8.71 -8.54
C ASP A 310 -6.13 -8.41 -9.94
N GLU A 311 -5.31 -7.80 -10.81
CA GLU A 311 -5.69 -7.54 -12.21
C GLU A 311 -5.99 -8.84 -12.99
N LEU A 312 -5.24 -9.92 -12.71
CA LEU A 312 -5.51 -11.23 -13.29
C LEU A 312 -6.83 -11.81 -12.77
N ALA A 313 -7.11 -11.69 -11.47
CA ALA A 313 -8.37 -12.13 -10.88
C ALA A 313 -9.56 -11.40 -11.52
N ASP A 314 -9.50 -10.07 -11.58
CA ASP A 314 -10.52 -9.23 -12.22
C ASP A 314 -10.78 -9.63 -13.68
N ARG A 315 -9.73 -9.91 -14.44
CA ARG A 315 -9.84 -10.29 -15.85
C ARG A 315 -10.55 -11.63 -16.05
N LEU A 316 -10.48 -12.54 -15.08
CA LEU A 316 -11.13 -13.84 -15.16
C LEU A 316 -12.63 -13.78 -14.86
N VAL A 317 -13.09 -12.80 -14.08
CA VAL A 317 -14.50 -12.73 -13.64
C VAL A 317 -15.52 -12.70 -14.77
N PRO A 318 -15.36 -11.88 -15.83
CA PRO A 318 -16.32 -11.89 -16.94
C PRO A 318 -16.44 -13.27 -17.60
N THR A 319 -15.33 -14.01 -17.70
CA THR A 319 -15.31 -15.34 -18.31
C THR A 319 -16.02 -16.38 -17.44
N THR A 320 -15.84 -16.35 -16.12
CA THR A 320 -16.51 -17.28 -15.19
C THR A 320 -18.01 -17.02 -15.13
N LEU A 321 -18.44 -15.76 -15.08
CA LEU A 321 -19.86 -15.39 -15.14
C LEU A 321 -20.50 -15.80 -16.48
N ALA A 322 -19.83 -15.55 -17.61
CA ALA A 322 -20.31 -15.96 -18.92
C ALA A 322 -20.48 -17.48 -19.04
N LEU A 323 -19.50 -18.24 -18.55
CA LEU A 323 -19.56 -19.70 -18.52
C LEU A 323 -20.70 -20.22 -17.63
N GLY A 324 -20.83 -19.66 -16.42
CA GLY A 324 -21.91 -20.02 -15.49
C GLY A 324 -23.30 -19.72 -16.07
N LEU A 325 -23.47 -18.56 -16.70
CA LEU A 325 -24.71 -18.22 -17.41
C LEU A 325 -24.96 -19.16 -18.59
N GLY A 326 -23.93 -19.49 -19.36
CA GLY A 326 -24.01 -20.45 -20.47
C GLY A 326 -24.50 -21.82 -20.01
N LEU A 327 -23.90 -22.37 -18.95
CA LEU A 327 -24.32 -23.64 -18.35
C LEU A 327 -25.77 -23.58 -17.86
N TYR A 328 -26.14 -22.50 -17.16
CA TYR A 328 -27.51 -22.31 -16.68
C TYR A 328 -28.52 -22.32 -17.83
N LEU A 329 -28.24 -21.64 -18.94
CA LEU A 329 -29.13 -21.59 -20.11
C LEU A 329 -29.27 -22.95 -20.80
N VAL A 330 -28.18 -23.73 -20.89
CA VAL A 330 -28.19 -25.08 -21.46
C VAL A 330 -29.03 -26.03 -20.61
N TYR A 331 -28.81 -26.07 -19.30
CA TYR A 331 -29.50 -26.98 -18.39
C TYR A 331 -30.90 -26.53 -17.96
N ARG A 332 -31.30 -25.28 -18.25
CA ARG A 332 -32.68 -24.82 -18.05
C ARG A 332 -33.67 -25.45 -19.05
N ARG A 333 -33.21 -25.93 -20.21
CA ARG A 333 -34.09 -26.46 -21.27
C ARG A 333 -34.68 -27.88 -21.08
N PRO A 334 -34.08 -28.86 -20.38
CA PRO A 334 -34.64 -30.21 -20.30
C PRO A 334 -35.75 -30.38 -19.25
N GLN A 335 -35.81 -29.55 -18.19
CA GLN A 335 -36.76 -29.75 -17.09
C GLN A 335 -38.23 -29.49 -17.44
N ARG A 336 -38.51 -28.72 -18.51
CA ARG A 336 -39.90 -28.51 -18.96
C ARG A 336 -40.52 -29.73 -19.66
N ARG A 337 -39.74 -30.70 -20.13
CA ARG A 337 -40.26 -31.87 -20.88
C ARG A 337 -40.54 -33.10 -20.03
N ALA A 338 -40.09 -33.16 -18.77
CA ALA A 338 -40.25 -34.33 -17.92
C ALA A 338 -41.56 -34.35 -17.11
N VAL A 339 -42.26 -33.22 -16.96
CA VAL A 339 -43.48 -33.12 -16.13
C VAL A 339 -44.76 -33.52 -16.89
N GLU A 340 -44.72 -33.59 -18.22
CA GLU A 340 -45.90 -33.88 -19.06
C GLU A 340 -46.16 -35.39 -19.31
N ARG A 341 -45.35 -36.30 -18.76
CA ARG A 341 -45.46 -37.76 -18.95
C ARG A 341 -45.75 -38.54 -17.67
N ILE A 342 -46.57 -38.00 -16.77
CA ILE A 342 -47.17 -38.81 -15.70
C ILE A 342 -48.61 -39.16 -16.12
N PRO A 343 -48.91 -40.40 -16.55
CA PRO A 343 -50.29 -40.81 -16.77
C PRO A 343 -51.01 -40.85 -15.41
N GLY A 344 -52.13 -40.13 -15.31
CA GLY A 344 -52.93 -40.05 -14.09
C GLY A 344 -53.49 -41.42 -13.65
N PRO A 345 -53.72 -41.63 -12.35
CA PRO A 345 -54.29 -42.88 -11.85
C PRO A 345 -55.73 -43.03 -12.38
N GLY A 346 -56.01 -44.21 -12.95
CA GLY A 346 -57.30 -44.57 -13.52
C GLY A 346 -58.44 -44.41 -12.50
N ARG A 347 -59.54 -43.82 -12.98
CA ARG A 347 -60.82 -43.72 -12.27
C ARG A 347 -61.33 -45.12 -11.91
N ALA A 348 -61.47 -45.40 -10.62
CA ALA A 348 -62.35 -46.46 -10.13
C ALA A 348 -63.80 -46.09 -10.47
N GLY A 349 -64.48 -46.93 -11.27
CA GLY A 349 -65.90 -46.76 -11.61
C GLY A 349 -66.82 -47.17 -10.46
N PRO A 350 -68.04 -46.60 -10.36
CA PRO A 350 -68.98 -46.93 -9.30
C PRO A 350 -69.92 -48.08 -9.70
N GLY A 351 -70.15 -49.00 -8.76
CA GLY A 351 -71.44 -49.69 -8.55
C GLY A 351 -71.92 -50.72 -9.59
N GLY A 352 -72.10 -51.96 -9.13
CA GLY A 352 -72.84 -53.00 -9.85
C GLY A 352 -73.20 -54.19 -8.95
N HIS A 353 -74.30 -54.04 -8.20
CA HIS A 353 -74.99 -55.12 -7.48
C HIS A 353 -75.75 -56.05 -8.46
N ARG A 354 -75.98 -57.30 -8.03
CA ARG A 354 -76.83 -58.42 -8.55
C ARG A 354 -76.01 -59.56 -9.17
N GLY A 355 -76.21 -60.83 -8.84
CA GLY A 355 -77.16 -61.52 -7.96
C GLY A 355 -77.09 -63.03 -8.21
N PHE A 356 -77.53 -63.78 -7.20
CA PHE A 356 -77.77 -65.24 -7.11
C PHE A 356 -76.57 -66.19 -7.14
#